data_AF-J2K2Y4-F1
#
_entry.id   AF-J2K2Y4-F1
#
_cell.length_a   1.000
_cell.length_b   1.000
_cell.length_c   1.000
_cell.angle_alpha   90.00
_cell.angle_beta   90.00
_cell.angle_gamma   90.00
#
_symmetry.space_group_name_H-M   'P 1'
#
loop_
_entity.id
_entity.type
_entity.pdbx_description
1 polymer ?
#
loop_
_entity_poly.entity_id
_entity_poly.type
_entity_poly.pdbx_seq_one_letter_code
_entity_poly.pdbx_strand_id
1 'polypeptide(L)'
;MARLSRQEAEAFAERAAAGAPAKTLLPALPLFAVYEHLPEANMVRSLYQSAVVERAIEGAHFALREAPADHPMAPHVRHLLVWFLVRAERYAEAMEQLRLVDGHVGAVPWSYGRSPAAEYAAYRALAIAGWERLGGSSADFPPAGPQ
;
A
#
# COMPACT_ATOMS: atom_id res chain seq x y z
N MET A 1 -4.75 -17.59 -17.71
CA MET A 1 -5.67 -16.48 -17.38
C MET A 1 -5.20 -15.25 -18.13
N ALA A 2 -6.07 -14.62 -18.94
CA ALA A 2 -5.72 -13.35 -19.59
C ALA A 2 -5.63 -12.27 -18.50
N ARG A 3 -4.46 -11.65 -18.36
CA ARG A 3 -4.31 -10.42 -17.57
C ARG A 3 -5.06 -9.32 -18.33
N LEU A 4 -5.90 -8.56 -17.64
CA LEU A 4 -6.56 -7.39 -18.24
C LEU A 4 -5.48 -6.44 -18.79
N SER A 5 -5.77 -5.74 -19.89
CA SER A 5 -4.90 -4.63 -20.29
C SER A 5 -4.92 -3.52 -19.22
N ARG A 6 -3.89 -2.67 -19.22
CA ARG A 6 -3.79 -1.54 -18.26
C ARG A 6 -5.06 -0.71 -18.20
N GLN A 7 -5.61 -0.32 -19.35
CA GLN A 7 -6.82 0.50 -19.43
C GLN A 7 -8.06 -0.23 -18.91
N GLU A 8 -8.19 -1.53 -19.18
CA GLU A 8 -9.31 -2.34 -18.70
C GLU A 8 -9.25 -2.54 -17.17
N ALA A 9 -8.05 -2.80 -16.64
CA ALA A 9 -7.84 -2.95 -15.20
C ALA A 9 -8.12 -1.64 -14.45
N GLU A 10 -7.60 -0.52 -14.95
CA GLU A 10 -7.87 0.81 -14.39
C GLU A 10 -9.36 1.14 -14.41
N ALA A 11 -10.01 1.02 -15.56
CA ALA A 11 -11.43 1.35 -15.69
C ALA A 11 -12.33 0.44 -14.84
N PHE A 12 -11.96 -0.84 -14.67
CA PHE A 12 -12.65 -1.74 -13.76
C PHE A 12 -12.48 -1.30 -12.30
N ALA A 13 -11.23 -1.04 -11.88
CA ALA A 13 -10.92 -0.65 -10.51
C ALA A 13 -11.59 0.68 -10.13
N GLU A 14 -11.63 1.65 -11.04
CA GLU A 14 -12.32 2.93 -10.83
C GLU A 14 -13.82 2.75 -10.64
N ARG A 15 -14.48 1.96 -11.51
CA ARG A 15 -15.92 1.69 -11.36
C ARG A 15 -16.24 0.94 -10.08
N ALA A 16 -15.41 -0.05 -9.71
CA ALA A 16 -15.58 -0.81 -8.49
C ALA A 16 -15.40 0.05 -7.23
N ALA A 17 -14.42 0.95 -7.23
CA ALA A 17 -14.20 1.90 -6.15
C ALA A 17 -15.36 2.91 -6.03
N ALA A 18 -15.84 3.46 -7.15
CA ALA A 18 -16.92 4.45 -7.15
C ALA A 18 -18.27 3.86 -6.71
N GLY A 19 -18.54 2.59 -7.05
CA GLY A 19 -19.76 1.87 -6.67
C GLY A 19 -19.63 1.02 -5.40
N ALA A 20 -18.56 1.20 -4.61
CA ALA A 20 -18.25 0.33 -3.48
C ALA A 20 -19.36 0.39 -2.42
N PRO A 21 -19.90 -0.77 -1.97
CA PRO A 21 -20.73 -0.80 -0.77
C PRO A 21 -19.96 -0.29 0.44
N ALA A 22 -20.69 0.28 1.41
CA ALA A 22 -20.10 0.71 2.67
C ALA A 22 -19.35 -0.44 3.35
N LYS A 23 -18.27 -0.10 4.06
CA LYS A 23 -17.45 -1.05 4.84
C LYS A 23 -16.79 -2.16 4.02
N THR A 24 -16.47 -1.89 2.76
CA THR A 24 -15.71 -2.81 1.88
C THR A 24 -14.31 -2.28 1.60
N LEU A 25 -13.41 -3.17 1.16
CA LEU A 25 -12.08 -2.79 0.69
C LEU A 25 -12.02 -2.44 -0.81
N LEU A 26 -13.15 -2.42 -1.53
CA LEU A 26 -13.17 -2.11 -2.96
C LEU A 26 -12.59 -0.73 -3.31
N PRO A 27 -12.69 0.33 -2.47
CA PRO A 27 -12.03 1.59 -2.74
C PRO A 27 -10.49 1.51 -2.83
N ALA A 28 -9.88 0.41 -2.35
CA ALA A 28 -8.45 0.16 -2.48
C ALA A 28 -8.04 -0.46 -3.82
N LEU A 29 -8.99 -0.96 -4.64
CA LEU A 29 -8.67 -1.65 -5.91
C LEU A 29 -7.80 -0.83 -6.88
N PRO A 30 -7.97 0.49 -7.03
CA PRO A 30 -7.07 1.28 -7.88
C PRO A 30 -5.58 1.14 -7.50
N LEU A 31 -5.26 0.95 -6.20
CA LEU A 31 -3.88 0.76 -5.75
C LEU A 31 -3.26 -0.54 -6.32
N PHE A 32 -4.05 -1.61 -6.39
CA PHE A 32 -3.64 -2.88 -6.99
C PHE A 32 -3.49 -2.75 -8.51
N ALA A 33 -4.46 -2.11 -9.18
CA ALA A 33 -4.43 -1.91 -10.62
C ALA A 33 -3.19 -1.10 -11.07
N VAL A 34 -2.84 -0.04 -10.32
CA VAL A 34 -1.62 0.73 -10.56
C VAL A 34 -0.39 -0.14 -10.39
N TYR A 35 -0.28 -0.89 -9.28
CA TYR A 35 0.87 -1.75 -9.01
C TYR A 35 1.10 -2.79 -10.11
N GLU A 36 0.02 -3.44 -10.57
CA GLU A 36 0.09 -4.44 -11.63
C GLU A 36 0.56 -3.87 -12.97
N HIS A 37 0.43 -2.56 -13.21
CA HIS A 37 0.76 -1.96 -14.50
C HIS A 37 1.87 -0.92 -14.42
N LEU A 38 2.74 -1.04 -13.41
CA LEU A 38 3.93 -0.22 -13.31
C LEU A 38 4.90 -0.52 -14.45
N PRO A 39 5.52 0.51 -15.06
CA PRO A 39 6.51 0.30 -16.11
C PRO A 39 7.78 -0.33 -15.54
N GLU A 40 8.30 -1.37 -16.20
CA GLU A 40 9.51 -2.10 -15.77
C GLU A 40 10.78 -1.23 -15.80
N ALA A 41 10.82 -0.19 -16.64
CA ALA A 41 12.09 0.38 -17.11
C ALA A 41 12.49 1.76 -16.57
N ASN A 42 11.65 2.54 -15.88
CA ASN A 42 12.05 3.87 -15.35
C ASN A 42 11.11 4.37 -14.26
N MET A 43 11.27 3.84 -13.04
CA MET A 43 10.52 4.32 -11.87
C MET A 43 11.16 5.61 -11.35
N VAL A 44 10.84 6.74 -11.99
CA VAL A 44 11.18 8.07 -11.49
C VAL A 44 10.27 8.44 -10.32
N ARG A 45 10.82 9.14 -9.32
CA ARG A 45 10.10 9.60 -8.12
C ARG A 45 8.76 10.28 -8.44
N SER A 46 8.69 11.05 -9.52
CA SER A 46 7.50 11.77 -9.96
C SER A 46 6.31 10.87 -10.29
N LEU A 47 6.53 9.60 -10.65
CA LEU A 47 5.45 8.65 -10.89
C LEU A 47 4.61 8.42 -9.62
N TYR A 48 5.28 8.25 -8.48
CA TYR A 48 4.63 7.97 -7.19
C TYR A 48 3.97 9.19 -6.56
N GLN A 49 4.22 10.38 -7.12
CA GLN A 49 3.61 11.64 -6.75
C GLN A 49 2.59 12.10 -7.81
N SER A 50 2.23 11.21 -8.75
CA SER A 50 1.19 11.53 -9.73
C SER A 50 -0.20 11.51 -9.08
N ALA A 51 -1.11 12.33 -9.58
CA ALA A 51 -2.49 12.39 -9.08
C ALA A 51 -3.21 11.02 -9.11
N VAL A 52 -2.84 10.14 -10.04
CA VAL A 52 -3.37 8.77 -10.12
C VAL A 52 -2.92 7.95 -8.92
N VAL A 53 -1.63 7.97 -8.58
CA VAL A 53 -1.08 7.25 -7.42
C VAL A 53 -1.60 7.86 -6.12
N GLU A 54 -1.65 9.19 -6.02
CA GLU A 54 -2.19 9.87 -4.84
C GLU A 54 -3.64 9.47 -4.57
N ARG A 55 -4.52 9.51 -5.58
CA ARG A 55 -5.91 9.07 -5.44
C ARG A 55 -6.03 7.60 -5.04
N ALA A 56 -5.17 6.74 -5.58
CA ALA A 56 -5.16 5.32 -5.22
C ALA A 56 -4.73 5.09 -3.75
N ILE A 57 -3.74 5.84 -3.27
CA ILE A 57 -3.32 5.83 -1.86
C ILE A 57 -4.48 6.30 -0.97
N GLU A 58 -5.12 7.42 -1.30
CA GLU A 58 -6.26 7.94 -0.53
C GLU A 58 -7.45 6.97 -0.50
N GLY A 59 -7.76 6.34 -1.64
CA GLY A 59 -8.80 5.32 -1.73
C GLY A 59 -8.51 4.11 -0.83
N ALA A 60 -7.25 3.66 -0.76
CA ALA A 60 -6.84 2.57 0.11
C ALA A 60 -6.87 2.95 1.60
N HIS A 61 -6.46 4.17 1.97
CA HIS A 61 -6.62 4.67 3.34
C HIS A 61 -8.09 4.77 3.73
N PHE A 62 -8.95 5.29 2.86
CA PHE A 62 -10.40 5.32 3.07
C PHE A 62 -10.95 3.92 3.28
N ALA A 63 -10.61 2.97 2.41
CA ALA A 63 -11.07 1.58 2.51
C ALA A 63 -10.71 0.95 3.87
N LEU A 64 -9.47 1.15 4.34
CA LEU A 64 -9.00 0.62 5.62
C LEU A 64 -9.67 1.26 6.84
N ARG A 65 -10.13 2.52 6.73
CA ARG A 65 -10.90 3.17 7.82
C ARG A 65 -12.33 2.67 7.90
N GLU A 66 -12.95 2.38 6.76
CA GLU A 66 -14.37 2.00 6.69
C GLU A 66 -14.60 0.50 6.88
N ALA A 67 -13.66 -0.35 6.43
CA ALA A 67 -13.78 -1.80 6.55
C ALA A 67 -13.73 -2.27 8.01
N PRO A 68 -14.31 -3.44 8.35
CA PRO A 68 -14.13 -4.07 9.65
C PRO A 68 -12.64 -4.20 10.02
N ALA A 69 -12.32 -3.98 11.30
CA ALA A 69 -10.93 -4.00 11.77
C ALA A 69 -10.25 -5.37 11.54
N ASP A 70 -11.03 -6.45 11.61
CA ASP A 70 -10.62 -7.84 11.40
C ASP A 70 -10.79 -8.31 9.94
N HIS A 71 -11.05 -7.39 9.00
CA HIS A 71 -11.24 -7.76 7.60
C HIS A 71 -10.01 -8.53 7.07
N PRO A 72 -10.15 -9.76 6.56
CA PRO A 72 -9.03 -10.66 6.30
C PRO A 72 -8.04 -10.13 5.24
N MET A 73 -8.51 -9.27 4.34
CA MET A 73 -7.67 -8.63 3.30
C MET A 73 -7.03 -7.31 3.74
N ALA A 74 -7.30 -6.79 4.94
CA ALA A 74 -6.70 -5.55 5.42
C ALA A 74 -5.15 -5.61 5.44
N PRO A 75 -4.49 -6.72 5.87
CA PRO A 75 -3.03 -6.83 5.81
C PRO A 75 -2.48 -6.66 4.40
N HIS A 76 -3.15 -7.22 3.38
CA HIS A 76 -2.71 -7.10 1.98
C HIS A 76 -2.73 -5.65 1.49
N VAL A 77 -3.80 -4.90 1.84
CA VAL A 77 -3.89 -3.48 1.49
C VAL A 77 -2.81 -2.66 2.22
N ARG A 78 -2.57 -2.94 3.51
CA ARG A 78 -1.53 -2.25 4.30
C ARG A 78 -0.13 -2.49 3.73
N HIS A 79 0.21 -3.73 3.36
CA HIS A 79 1.50 -4.02 2.72
C HIS A 79 1.68 -3.28 1.39
N LEU A 80 0.64 -3.25 0.56
CA LEU A 80 0.71 -2.52 -0.70
C LEU A 80 0.83 -1.01 -0.47
N LEU A 81 0.11 -0.45 0.52
CA LEU A 81 0.27 0.94 0.94
C LEU A 81 1.70 1.24 1.39
N VAL A 82 2.32 0.41 2.23
CA VAL A 82 3.72 0.60 2.66
C VAL A 82 4.65 0.75 1.45
N TRP A 83 4.46 -0.09 0.43
CA TRP A 83 5.27 -0.04 -0.79
C TRP A 83 5.11 1.29 -1.53
N PHE A 84 3.87 1.77 -1.70
CA PHE A 84 3.61 3.05 -2.40
C PHE A 84 4.07 4.26 -1.58
N LEU A 85 3.74 4.28 -0.28
CA LEU A 85 4.04 5.39 0.62
C LEU A 85 5.55 5.62 0.75
N VAL A 86 6.35 4.55 0.87
CA VAL A 86 7.82 4.67 0.91
C VAL A 86 8.36 5.29 -0.38
N ARG A 87 7.85 4.87 -1.55
CA ARG A 87 8.30 5.43 -2.85
C ARG A 87 7.78 6.84 -3.13
N ALA A 88 6.65 7.21 -2.54
CA ALA A 88 6.11 8.56 -2.52
C ALA A 88 6.77 9.45 -1.45
N GLU A 89 7.66 8.90 -0.62
CA GLU A 89 8.30 9.55 0.54
C GLU A 89 7.32 10.02 1.63
N ARG A 90 6.14 9.40 1.70
CA ARG A 90 5.11 9.61 2.74
C ARG A 90 5.40 8.75 3.97
N TYR A 91 6.57 8.98 4.58
CA TYR A 91 7.13 8.05 5.58
C TYR A 91 6.31 7.94 6.87
N ALA A 92 5.72 9.02 7.36
CA ALA A 92 4.87 8.99 8.57
C ALA A 92 3.67 8.04 8.38
N GLU A 93 3.03 8.09 7.21
CA GLU A 93 1.90 7.24 6.89
C GLU A 93 2.33 5.79 6.65
N ALA A 94 3.54 5.58 6.11
CA ALA A 94 4.13 4.24 6.01
C ALA A 94 4.37 3.64 7.41
N MET A 95 4.89 4.42 8.35
CA MET A 95 5.09 4.00 9.75
C MET A 95 3.77 3.62 10.43
N GLU A 96 2.72 4.41 10.20
CA GLU A 96 1.36 4.12 10.65
C GLU A 96 0.84 2.76 10.11
N GLN A 97 1.09 2.44 8.84
CA GLN A 97 0.72 1.14 8.30
C GLN A 97 1.59 0.00 8.85
N LEU A 98 2.89 0.23 9.01
CA LEU A 98 3.85 -0.76 9.53
C LEU A 98 3.49 -1.21 10.94
N ARG A 99 3.08 -0.29 11.83
CA ARG A 99 2.65 -0.67 13.18
C ARG A 99 1.34 -1.47 13.21
N LEU A 100 0.54 -1.42 12.15
CA LEU A 100 -0.77 -2.08 12.03
C LEU A 100 -0.75 -3.40 11.26
N VAL A 101 0.37 -3.74 10.62
CA VAL A 101 0.49 -4.94 9.76
C VAL A 101 1.48 -5.97 10.29
N ASP A 102 1.90 -5.84 11.54
CA ASP A 102 2.88 -6.76 12.14
C ASP A 102 2.36 -8.21 12.16
N GLY A 103 3.28 -9.17 12.03
CA GLY A 103 2.96 -10.60 11.99
C GLY A 103 2.42 -11.15 10.65
N HIS A 104 2.19 -10.32 9.63
CA HIS A 104 1.83 -10.78 8.29
C HIS A 104 3.05 -10.71 7.35
N VAL A 105 3.45 -11.85 6.79
CA VAL A 105 4.50 -11.97 5.77
C VAL A 105 3.97 -12.85 4.65
N GLY A 106 4.12 -12.40 3.39
CA GLY A 106 3.66 -13.15 2.22
C GLY A 106 2.54 -12.48 1.40
N ALA A 107 2.18 -11.24 1.71
CA ALA A 107 1.34 -10.44 0.84
C ALA A 107 2.12 -9.85 -0.35
N VAL A 108 1.39 -9.48 -1.41
CA VAL A 108 1.91 -8.57 -2.43
C VAL A 108 2.30 -7.23 -1.77
N PRO A 109 3.32 -6.54 -2.29
CA PRO A 109 4.11 -6.88 -3.47
C PRO A 109 5.25 -7.89 -3.22
N TRP A 110 5.54 -8.19 -1.96
CA TRP A 110 6.73 -8.95 -1.54
C TRP A 110 6.69 -10.41 -2.00
N SER A 111 5.50 -11.00 -2.10
CA SER A 111 5.30 -12.41 -2.47
C SER A 111 5.82 -12.78 -3.86
N TYR A 112 6.01 -11.80 -4.75
CA TYR A 112 6.62 -12.01 -6.06
C TYR A 112 8.15 -11.96 -6.03
N GLY A 113 8.71 -11.51 -4.92
CA GLY A 113 10.13 -11.40 -4.67
C GLY A 113 10.81 -12.74 -4.44
N ARG A 114 12.14 -12.76 -4.58
CA ARG A 114 12.94 -13.98 -4.28
C ARG A 114 13.02 -14.24 -2.77
N SER A 115 12.91 -13.19 -1.97
CA SER A 115 12.89 -13.26 -0.52
C SER A 115 11.86 -12.25 0.02
N PRO A 116 10.58 -12.64 0.12
CA PRO A 116 9.50 -11.74 0.54
C PRO A 116 9.77 -11.07 1.89
N ALA A 117 10.31 -11.82 2.85
CA ALA A 117 10.65 -11.30 4.17
C ALA A 117 11.77 -10.25 4.12
N ALA A 118 12.81 -10.48 3.31
CA ALA A 118 13.92 -9.54 3.18
C ALA A 118 13.48 -8.26 2.44
N GLU A 119 12.65 -8.39 1.41
CA GLU A 119 12.11 -7.24 0.67
C GLU A 119 11.20 -6.37 1.55
N TYR A 120 10.31 -6.99 2.32
CA TYR A 120 9.49 -6.27 3.30
C TYR A 120 10.35 -5.59 4.37
N ALA A 121 11.36 -6.28 4.92
CA ALA A 121 12.28 -5.71 5.90
C ALA A 121 13.07 -4.51 5.35
N ALA A 122 13.48 -4.55 4.08
CA ALA A 122 14.13 -3.43 3.42
C ALA A 122 13.20 -2.20 3.34
N TYR A 123 11.93 -2.39 3.00
CA TYR A 123 10.95 -1.30 2.98
C TYR A 123 10.65 -0.73 4.36
N ARG A 124 10.59 -1.59 5.39
CA ARG A 124 10.48 -1.16 6.78
C ARG A 124 11.67 -0.29 7.17
N ALA A 125 12.89 -0.69 6.83
CA ALA A 125 14.10 0.08 7.10
C ALA A 125 14.11 1.44 6.37
N LEU A 126 13.68 1.47 5.11
CA LEU A 126 13.55 2.72 4.34
C LEU A 126 12.52 3.68 4.95
N ALA A 127 11.37 3.16 5.40
CA ALA A 127 10.35 3.97 6.07
C ALA A 127 10.89 4.61 7.35
N ILE A 128 11.57 3.83 8.20
CA ILE A 128 12.18 4.31 9.45
C ILE A 128 13.23 5.38 9.14
N ALA A 129 14.19 5.08 8.27
CA ALA A 129 15.25 6.04 7.92
C ALA A 129 14.69 7.31 7.23
N GLY A 130 13.62 7.18 6.45
CA GLY A 130 12.89 8.30 5.89
C GLY A 130 12.23 9.17 6.96
N TRP A 131 11.54 8.56 7.91
CA TRP A 131 10.87 9.25 9.02
C TRP A 131 11.86 9.97 9.93
N GLU A 132 12.96 9.31 10.30
CA GLU A 132 14.01 9.88 11.14
C GLU A 132 14.70 11.07 10.49
N ARG A 133 14.91 11.04 9.16
CA ARG A 133 15.42 12.18 8.41
C ARG A 133 14.49 13.40 8.42
N LEU A 134 13.18 13.19 8.60
CA LEU A 134 12.19 14.26 8.74
C LEU A 134 12.06 14.76 10.20
N GLY A 135 12.89 14.25 11.11
CA GLY A 135 12.91 14.66 12.52
C GLY A 135 11.98 13.85 13.43
N GLY A 136 11.35 12.80 12.91
CA GLY A 136 10.55 11.88 13.71
C GLY A 136 11.36 10.77 14.36
N SER A 137 10.72 9.96 15.20
CA SER A 137 11.32 8.78 15.83
C SER A 137 10.48 7.53 15.54
N SER A 138 11.13 6.37 15.37
CA SER A 138 10.40 5.10 15.31
C SER A 138 9.61 4.80 16.59
N ALA A 139 10.00 5.40 17.73
CA ALA A 139 9.27 5.32 18.98
C ALA A 139 7.89 6.02 18.94
N ASP A 140 7.64 6.90 17.98
CA ASP A 140 6.35 7.57 17.78
C ASP A 140 5.26 6.58 17.33
N PHE A 141 5.67 5.40 16.83
CA PHE A 141 4.80 4.36 16.29
C PHE A 141 5.07 3.01 16.96
N PRO A 142 4.72 2.84 18.25
CA PRO A 142 4.80 1.53 18.89
C PRO A 142 3.93 0.51 18.13
N PRO A 143 4.35 -0.77 18.06
CA PRO A 143 3.55 -1.80 17.42
C PRO A 143 2.15 -1.82 18.04
N ALA A 144 1.12 -1.97 17.19
CA ALA A 144 -0.22 -2.19 17.71
C ALA A 144 -0.20 -3.45 18.58
N GLY A 145 -0.78 -3.36 19.78
CA GLY A 145 -0.95 -4.53 20.65
C GLY A 145 -1.70 -5.65 19.92
N PRO A 146 -1.68 -6.88 20.45
CA PRO A 146 -2.43 -7.99 19.85
C PRO A 146 -3.90 -7.57 19.67
N GLN A 147 -4.40 -7.68 18.44
CA GLN A 147 -5.82 -7.48 18.11
C GLN A 147 -6.65 -8.69 18.51
#